data_AF-A0A643JT03-F1
#
_entry.id   AF-A0A643JT03-F1
#
_cell.length_a   1.000
_cell.length_b   1.000
_cell.length_c   1.000
_cell.angle_alpha   90.00
_cell.angle_beta   90.00
_cell.angle_gamma   90.00
#
_symmetry.space_group_name_H-M   'P 1'
#
loop_
_entity.id
_entity.type
_entity.pdbx_description
1 polymer ?
#
loop_
_entity_poly.entity_id
_entity_poly.type
_entity_poly.pdbx_seq_one_letter_code
_entity_poly.pdbx_strand_id
1 'polypeptide(L)' 'MSKQEFHGHIPHENGMVSEILDELYNSLDSEGIDLRIAEARERVTSLLEAAGLDEDLGDIRAGESIASVIDHWRSEDNTD' A
#
# COMPACT_ATOMS: atom_id res chain seq x y z
N MET A 1 19.12 7.87 40.07
CA MET A 1 19.20 6.62 39.28
C MET A 1 17.99 6.59 38.36
N SER A 2 18.19 6.77 37.05
CA SER A 2 17.08 6.80 36.09
C SER A 2 16.89 5.39 35.51
N LYS A 3 15.71 4.79 35.69
CA LYS A 3 15.33 3.56 35.01
C LYS A 3 14.81 3.95 33.62
N GLN A 4 15.61 3.75 32.59
CA GLN A 4 15.12 3.71 31.22
C GLN A 4 14.62 2.30 30.96
N GLU A 5 13.30 2.14 30.93
CA GLU A 5 12.65 0.91 30.46
C GLU A 5 12.44 1.08 28.95
N PHE A 6 13.36 0.55 28.16
CA PHE A 6 13.06 0.14 26.79
C PHE A 6 12.61 -1.31 26.84
N HIS A 7 11.56 -1.64 26.08
CA HIS A 7 11.44 -2.79 25.17
C HIS A 7 9.96 -3.14 25.00
N GLY A 8 9.30 -2.40 24.10
CA GLY A 8 8.13 -2.87 23.37
C GLY A 8 8.49 -2.92 21.89
N HIS A 9 9.26 -3.95 21.52
CA HIS A 9 9.63 -4.24 20.14
C HIS A 9 8.38 -4.69 19.38
N ILE A 10 7.78 -3.79 18.61
CA ILE A 10 6.70 -4.15 17.67
C ILE A 10 7.32 -5.10 16.64
N PRO A 11 6.74 -6.28 16.37
CA PRO A 11 7.39 -7.33 15.61
C PRO A 11 7.82 -6.87 14.21
N HIS A 12 9.08 -7.18 13.87
CA HIS A 12 9.80 -6.93 12.62
C HIS A 12 9.20 -7.61 11.36
N GLU A 13 7.99 -8.19 11.45
CA GLU A 13 7.39 -8.96 10.35
C GLU A 13 6.73 -8.07 9.29
N ASN A 14 6.27 -6.87 9.68
CA ASN A 14 5.61 -5.96 8.74
C ASN A 14 6.59 -5.16 7.87
N GLY A 15 7.79 -4.85 8.37
CA GLY A 15 8.78 -4.06 7.63
C GLY A 15 9.28 -4.76 6.36
N MET A 16 9.52 -6.08 6.44
CA MET A 16 9.96 -6.86 5.29
C MET A 16 8.88 -6.94 4.20
N VAL A 17 7.60 -7.00 4.58
CA VAL A 17 6.49 -7.07 3.62
C VAL A 17 6.29 -5.73 2.93
N SER A 18 6.39 -4.61 3.66
CA SER A 18 6.34 -3.28 3.06
C SER A 18 7.51 -3.03 2.12
N GLU A 19 8.73 -3.44 2.49
CA GLU A 19 9.92 -3.28 1.63
C GLU A 19 9.78 -4.07 0.31
N ILE A 20 9.24 -5.30 0.35
CA ILE A 20 9.01 -6.10 -0.86
C ILE A 20 7.94 -5.47 -1.76
N LEU A 21 6.87 -4.94 -1.16
CA LEU A 21 5.79 -4.30 -1.93
C LEU A 21 6.25 -2.97 -2.55
N ASP A 22 7.03 -2.19 -1.83
CA ASP A 22 7.67 -0.97 -2.32
C ASP A 22 8.64 -1.27 -3.48
N GLU A 23 9.52 -2.27 -3.33
CA GLU A 23 10.45 -2.67 -4.38
C GLU A 23 9.70 -3.16 -5.64
N LEU A 24 8.61 -3.92 -5.46
CA LEU A 24 7.75 -4.36 -6.55
C LEU A 24 7.09 -3.18 -7.26
N TYR A 25 6.52 -2.24 -6.51
CA TYR A 25 5.90 -1.03 -7.06
C TYR A 25 6.90 -0.24 -7.90
N ASN A 26 8.05 0.10 -7.33
CA ASN A 26 9.11 0.85 -8.01
C ASN A 26 9.62 0.13 -9.27
N SER A 27 9.72 -1.20 -9.23
CA SER A 27 10.14 -1.99 -10.39
C SER A 27 9.12 -1.93 -11.53
N LEU A 28 7.83 -2.01 -11.21
CA LEU A 28 6.75 -1.93 -12.20
C LEU A 28 6.62 -0.52 -12.78
N ASP A 29 6.66 0.51 -11.94
CA ASP A 29 6.63 1.92 -12.36
C ASP A 29 7.79 2.25 -13.31
N SER A 30 9.00 1.75 -13.02
CA SER A 30 10.17 1.98 -13.89
C SER A 30 10.02 1.40 -15.30
N GLU A 31 9.14 0.41 -15.47
CA GLU A 31 8.79 -0.20 -16.76
C GLU A 31 7.51 0.39 -17.37
N GLY A 32 6.93 1.44 -16.75
CA GLY A 32 5.69 2.10 -17.17
C GLY A 32 4.44 1.27 -16.87
N ILE A 33 4.46 0.44 -15.82
CA ILE A 33 3.35 -0.39 -15.40
C ILE A 33 2.80 0.11 -14.06
N ASP A 34 1.58 0.65 -14.08
CA ASP A 34 0.86 1.01 -12.86
C ASP A 34 0.31 -0.23 -12.12
N LEU A 35 0.62 -0.34 -10.83
CA LEU A 35 0.07 -1.36 -9.94
C LEU A 35 -1.13 -0.81 -9.17
N ARG A 36 -2.28 -1.51 -9.22
CA ARG A 36 -3.50 -1.16 -8.48
C ARG A 36 -4.00 -2.33 -7.62
N ILE A 37 -4.61 -2.00 -6.48
CA ILE A 37 -5.13 -2.98 -5.52
C ILE A 37 -6.66 -2.98 -5.53
N ALA A 38 -7.27 -4.16 -5.67
CA ALA A 38 -8.71 -4.36 -5.63
C ALA A 38 -9.09 -5.45 -4.60
N GLU A 39 -10.33 -5.41 -4.12
CA GLU A 39 -10.94 -6.35 -3.18
C GLU A 39 -10.13 -6.54 -1.87
N ALA A 40 -9.26 -5.60 -1.54
CA ALA A 40 -8.49 -5.63 -0.30
C ALA A 40 -9.43 -5.65 0.90
N ARG A 41 -9.20 -6.58 1.83
CA ARG A 41 -9.93 -6.59 3.10
C ARG A 41 -9.40 -5.47 3.99
N GLU A 42 -10.22 -5.00 4.93
CA GLU A 42 -9.89 -3.90 5.85
C GLU A 42 -8.52 -4.05 6.53
N ARG A 43 -8.16 -5.28 6.95
CA ARG A 43 -6.84 -5.57 7.52
C ARG A 43 -5.70 -5.32 6.54
N VAL A 44 -5.87 -5.65 5.26
CA VAL A 44 -4.85 -5.44 4.22
C VAL A 44 -4.74 -3.95 3.91
N THR A 45 -5.86 -3.25 3.75
CA THR A 45 -5.86 -1.79 3.54
C THR A 45 -5.15 -1.06 4.67
N SER A 46 -5.44 -1.42 5.93
CA SER A 46 -4.78 -0.82 7.11
C SER A 46 -3.27 -1.10 7.16
N LEU A 47 -2.82 -2.26 6.64
CA LEU A 47 -1.41 -2.60 6.58
C LEU A 47 -0.68 -1.79 5.49
N LEU A 48 -1.33 -1.55 4.35
CA LEU A 48 -0.78 -0.74 3.27
C LEU A 48 -0.68 0.73 3.67
N GLU A 49 -1.71 1.27 4.33
CA GLU A 49 -1.69 2.63 4.90
C GLU A 49 -0.62 2.77 5.98
N ALA A 50 -0.51 1.80 6.90
CA ALA A 50 0.56 1.82 7.92
C ALA A 50 1.97 1.70 7.33
N ALA A 51 2.10 1.17 6.11
CA ALA A 51 3.34 1.10 5.35
C ALA A 51 3.59 2.35 4.49
N GLY A 52 2.64 3.29 4.40
CA GLY A 52 2.74 4.48 3.55
C GLY A 52 2.62 4.22 2.06
N LEU A 53 2.08 3.06 1.66
CA LEU A 53 1.98 2.63 0.25
C LEU A 53 0.68 3.09 -0.43
N ASP A 54 -0.25 3.69 0.31
CA ASP A 54 -1.52 4.18 -0.23
C ASP A 54 -1.35 5.39 -1.15
N GLU A 55 -0.31 6.20 -0.94
CA GLU A 55 0.00 7.34 -1.80
C GLU A 55 0.50 6.87 -3.18
N ASP A 56 1.35 5.85 -3.21
CA ASP A 56 1.99 5.33 -4.42
C ASP A 56 1.04 4.43 -5.24
N LEU A 57 0.22 3.61 -4.58
CA LEU A 57 -0.73 2.71 -5.24
C LEU A 57 -2.06 3.41 -5.63
N GLY A 58 -2.24 4.65 -5.21
CA GLY A 58 -3.49 5.42 -5.28
C GLY A 58 -4.52 5.01 -4.22
N ASP A 59 -5.64 5.75 -4.15
CA ASP A 59 -6.69 5.59 -3.12
C ASP A 59 -7.18 4.13 -3.00
N ILE A 60 -6.68 3.40 -1.99
CA ILE A 60 -7.03 1.99 -1.76
C ILE A 60 -8.24 1.91 -0.84
N ARG A 61 -9.38 1.46 -1.38
CA ARG A 61 -10.61 1.29 -0.60
C ARG A 61 -10.88 -0.17 -0.28
N ALA A 62 -11.17 -0.43 1.00
CA ALA A 62 -11.48 -1.77 1.46
C ALA A 62 -12.74 -2.31 0.75
N GLY A 63 -12.62 -3.51 0.17
CA GLY A 63 -13.70 -4.20 -0.53
C GLY A 63 -14.08 -3.58 -1.87
N GLU A 64 -13.30 -2.63 -2.39
CA GLU A 64 -13.58 -2.05 -3.70
C GLU A 64 -13.47 -3.10 -4.80
N SER A 65 -14.50 -3.20 -5.63
CA SER A 65 -14.53 -4.18 -6.71
C SER A 65 -13.50 -3.86 -7.80
N ILE A 66 -13.00 -4.89 -8.47
CA ILE A 66 -12.10 -4.76 -9.64
C ILE A 66 -12.68 -3.80 -10.69
N ALA A 67 -13.99 -3.89 -10.95
CA ALA A 67 -14.65 -3.03 -11.93
C ALA A 67 -14.60 -1.54 -11.55
N SER A 68 -14.78 -1.22 -10.26
CA SER A 68 -14.68 0.15 -9.72
C SER A 68 -13.25 0.68 -9.81
N VAL A 69 -12.25 -0.13 -9.45
CA VAL A 69 -10.83 0.25 -9.58
C VAL A 69 -10.48 0.56 -11.04
N ILE A 70 -10.93 -0.27 -11.99
CA ILE A 70 -10.68 -0.01 -13.42
C ILE A 70 -11.41 1.25 -13.90
N ASP A 71 -12.63 1.51 -13.43
CA ASP A 71 -13.40 2.69 -13.82
C ASP A 71 -12.75 3.98 -13.31
N HIS A 72 -12.37 4.01 -12.03
CA HIS A 72 -11.61 5.12 -11.45
C HIS A 72 -10.29 5.34 -12.18
N TRP A 73 -9.53 4.27 -12.42
CA TRP A 73 -8.24 4.39 -13.10
C TRP A 73 -8.38 4.97 -14.51
N ARG A 74 -9.39 4.53 -15.26
CA ARG A 74 -9.69 5.15 -16.58
C ARG A 74 -10.09 6.61 -16.45
N SER A 75 -10.82 6.98 -15.40
CA SER A 75 -11.21 8.38 -15.21
C SER A 75 -10.01 9.26 -14.88
N GLU A 76 -9.04 8.76 -14.11
CA GLU A 76 -7.81 9.49 -13.78
C GLU A 76 -7.00 9.81 -15.05
N ASP A 77 -6.84 8.82 -15.93
CA ASP A 77 -6.12 8.92 -17.22
C ASP A 77 -6.76 9.93 -18.20
N ASN A 78 -8.08 10.17 -18.08
CA ASN A 78 -8.81 11.12 -18.93
C ASN A 78 -8.79 12.56 -18.40
N THR A 79 -8.06 12.84 -17.32
CA THR A 79 -7.98 14.18 -16.72
C THR A 79 -6.74 14.97 -17.17
N ASP A 80 -5.96 14.45 -18.12
CA ASP A 80 -4.78 15.09 -18.72
C ASP A 80 -5.13 15.92 -19.99
#